data_AF-A0A7X8SEB7-F1
#
_entry.id   AF-A0A7X8SEB7-F1
#
_cell.length_a   1.000
_cell.length_b   1.000
_cell.length_c   1.000
_cell.angle_alpha   90.00
_cell.angle_beta   90.00
_cell.angle_gamma   90.00
#
_symmetry.space_group_name_H-M   'P 1'
#
loop_
_entity.id
_entity.type
_entity.pdbx_description
1 polymer ?
#
loop_
_entity_poly.entity_id
_entity_poly.type
_entity_poly.pdbx_seq_one_letter_code
_entity_poly.pdbx_strand_id
1 'polypeptide(L)'
;MAALAAITYDIFAVGRCMGDLIPEGATLQADAATEIRPGQIVAVVLEARGPFRELNGMLETSGSLGVIKLYLGKTATAAGETVFLLGQLNPPVVFAVPSASLLAMHSITDTVSEAPRMDDVPEDAKAILTAQLDLMSPFFCESEATAPVGPDWRPVDLDALIQSANLETADE
;
A
#
# COMPACT_ATOMS: atom_id res chain seq x y z
N MET A 1 -26.98 -12.02 9.09
CA MET A 1 -25.73 -11.26 8.90
C MET A 1 -25.48 -11.18 7.41
N ALA A 2 -25.69 -10.01 6.81
CA ALA A 2 -25.34 -9.80 5.41
C ALA A 2 -23.81 -9.79 5.31
N ALA A 3 -23.24 -10.66 4.48
CA ALA A 3 -21.84 -10.53 4.10
C ALA A 3 -21.70 -9.18 3.40
N LEU A 4 -20.93 -8.26 3.99
CA LEU A 4 -20.41 -7.12 3.25
C LEU A 4 -19.66 -7.73 2.07
N ALA A 5 -20.14 -7.48 0.85
CA ALA A 5 -19.41 -7.90 -0.34
C ALA A 5 -17.99 -7.34 -0.21
N ALA A 6 -16.98 -8.21 -0.36
CA ALA A 6 -15.59 -7.78 -0.33
C ALA A 6 -15.43 -6.68 -1.39
N ILE A 7 -15.02 -5.49 -0.97
CA ILE A 7 -14.83 -4.38 -1.91
C ILE A 7 -13.36 -4.36 -2.27
N THR A 8 -13.03 -5.18 -3.26
CA THR A 8 -11.66 -5.35 -3.73
C THR A 8 -11.35 -4.49 -4.94
N TYR A 9 -10.07 -4.16 -5.10
CA TYR A 9 -9.54 -3.53 -6.31
C TYR A 9 -8.09 -3.97 -6.53
N ASP A 10 -7.65 -3.87 -7.78
CA ASP A 10 -6.30 -4.27 -8.15
C ASP A 10 -5.35 -3.07 -8.09
N ILE A 11 -4.13 -3.32 -7.63
CA ILE A 11 -3.02 -2.36 -7.63
C ILE A 11 -1.80 -2.98 -8.30
N PHE A 12 -1.15 -2.19 -9.15
CA PHE A 12 0.05 -2.61 -9.85
C PHE A 12 1.30 -2.18 -9.07
N ALA A 13 2.14 -3.14 -8.69
CA ALA A 13 3.37 -2.89 -7.95
C ALA A 13 4.45 -2.32 -8.88
N VAL A 14 4.80 -1.05 -8.70
CA VAL A 14 5.88 -0.38 -9.44
C VAL A 14 7.09 -0.18 -8.54
N GLY A 15 8.27 -0.55 -9.03
CA GLY A 15 9.53 -0.46 -8.30
C GLY A 15 9.73 -1.62 -7.32
N ARG A 16 10.82 -1.54 -6.54
CA ARG A 16 11.34 -2.65 -5.71
C ARG A 16 11.35 -2.34 -4.22
N CYS A 17 10.46 -1.47 -3.75
CA CYS A 17 10.49 -0.99 -2.36
C CYS A 17 10.25 -2.11 -1.32
N MET A 18 9.57 -3.19 -1.73
CA MET A 18 9.34 -4.37 -0.90
C MET A 18 10.39 -5.47 -1.09
N GLY A 19 11.49 -5.17 -1.78
CA GLY A 19 12.51 -6.18 -2.09
C GLY A 19 11.92 -7.33 -2.90
N ASP A 20 12.33 -8.55 -2.58
CA ASP A 20 11.84 -9.76 -3.26
C ASP A 20 10.52 -10.29 -2.67
N LEU A 21 9.97 -9.63 -1.64
CA LEU A 21 8.69 -10.03 -1.06
C LEU A 21 7.53 -9.77 -2.03
N ILE A 22 7.62 -8.71 -2.83
CA ILE A 22 6.64 -8.38 -3.85
C ILE A 22 7.40 -8.13 -5.16
N PRO A 23 7.22 -8.99 -6.17
CA PRO A 23 7.85 -8.80 -7.47
C PRO A 23 7.43 -7.48 -8.10
N GLU A 24 8.39 -6.78 -8.69
CA GLU A 24 8.12 -5.63 -9.53
C GLU A 24 7.24 -6.05 -10.72
N GLY A 25 6.18 -5.29 -10.96
CA GLY A 25 5.17 -5.59 -11.98
C GLY A 25 4.11 -6.62 -11.56
N ALA A 26 4.09 -7.05 -10.29
CA ALA A 26 3.00 -7.87 -9.77
C ALA A 26 1.69 -7.06 -9.71
N THR A 27 0.58 -7.71 -10.02
CA THR A 27 -0.76 -7.19 -9.74
C THR A 27 -1.25 -7.79 -8.43
N LEU A 28 -1.56 -6.92 -7.46
CA LEU A 28 -2.02 -7.30 -6.14
C LEU A 28 -3.49 -6.92 -5.97
N GLN A 29 -4.21 -7.69 -5.17
CA GLN A 29 -5.59 -7.36 -4.79
C GLN A 29 -5.61 -6.73 -3.40
N ALA A 30 -6.17 -5.53 -3.31
CA ALA A 30 -6.46 -4.86 -2.06
C ALA A 30 -7.93 -5.09 -1.68
N ASP A 31 -8.21 -5.21 -0.37
CA ASP A 31 -9.55 -5.27 0.19
C ASP A 31 -9.81 -4.09 1.14
N ALA A 32 -10.79 -3.26 0.78
CA ALA A 32 -11.17 -2.07 1.53
C ALA A 32 -12.08 -2.34 2.74
N ALA A 33 -12.48 -3.59 2.99
CA ALA A 33 -13.32 -3.99 4.12
C ALA A 33 -12.57 -4.81 5.18
N THR A 34 -11.45 -5.43 4.80
CA THR A 34 -10.70 -6.34 5.69
C THR A 34 -9.90 -5.56 6.75
N GLU A 35 -9.97 -6.05 8.00
CA GLU A 35 -9.15 -5.53 9.10
C GLU A 35 -7.66 -5.80 8.87
N ILE A 36 -6.84 -4.85 9.32
CA ILE A 36 -5.39 -4.84 9.12
C ILE A 36 -4.69 -5.19 10.43
N ARG A 37 -3.72 -6.11 10.36
CA ARG A 37 -2.90 -6.59 11.48
C ARG A 37 -1.41 -6.38 11.22
N PRO A 38 -0.59 -6.09 12.25
CA PRO A 38 0.85 -5.99 12.08
C PRO A 38 1.43 -7.22 11.36
N GLY A 39 2.32 -6.98 10.41
CA GLY A 39 2.93 -8.00 9.55
C GLY A 39 2.24 -8.19 8.20
N GLN A 40 1.04 -7.61 8.02
CA GLN A 40 0.35 -7.64 6.73
C GLN A 40 0.88 -6.58 5.77
N ILE A 41 0.78 -6.88 4.48
CA ILE A 41 1.03 -5.91 3.41
C ILE A 41 -0.22 -5.07 3.21
N VAL A 42 -0.02 -3.77 3.00
CA VAL A 42 -1.10 -2.81 2.81
C VAL A 42 -0.85 -1.92 1.58
N ALA A 43 -1.93 -1.57 0.89
CA ALA A 43 -1.97 -0.43 -0.02
C ALA A 43 -2.23 0.84 0.80
N VAL A 44 -1.40 1.86 0.61
CA VAL A 44 -1.45 3.11 1.38
C VAL A 44 -1.58 4.28 0.43
N VAL A 45 -2.60 5.10 0.61
CA VAL A 45 -2.83 6.31 -0.16
C VAL A 45 -2.60 7.53 0.72
N LEU A 46 -1.61 8.33 0.34
CA LEU A 46 -1.24 9.54 1.08
C LEU A 46 -2.04 10.75 0.58
N GLU A 47 -2.34 11.66 1.50
CA GLU A 47 -2.93 12.96 1.16
C GLU A 47 -1.98 13.76 0.25
N ALA A 48 -2.55 14.42 -0.76
CA ALA A 48 -1.77 15.19 -1.74
C ALA A 48 -1.06 16.39 -1.10
N ARG A 49 -1.60 16.85 0.03
CA ARG A 49 -1.19 18.02 0.79
C ARG A 49 -0.63 17.59 2.14
N GLY A 50 0.32 18.36 2.67
CA GLY A 50 0.88 18.14 4.01
C GLY A 50 2.33 17.65 3.99
N PRO A 51 2.79 17.03 5.09
CA PRO A 51 4.23 16.78 5.32
C PRO A 51 4.82 15.74 4.36
N PHE A 52 3.98 14.90 3.72
CA PHE A 52 4.41 13.88 2.77
C PHE A 52 4.27 14.30 1.30
N ARG A 53 3.95 15.56 1.02
CA ARG A 53 3.76 16.05 -0.37
C ARG A 53 4.94 15.75 -1.30
N GLU A 54 6.16 15.72 -0.77
CA GLU A 54 7.37 15.48 -1.56
C GLU A 54 7.55 14.00 -1.91
N LEU A 55 6.95 13.10 -1.13
CA LEU A 55 6.85 11.69 -1.50
C LEU A 55 5.88 11.51 -2.68
N ASN A 56 4.88 12.37 -2.83
CA ASN A 56 3.95 12.30 -3.96
C ASN A 56 4.68 12.48 -5.30
N GLY A 57 5.58 13.45 -5.41
CA GLY A 57 6.36 13.67 -6.63
C GLY A 57 7.30 12.50 -7.01
N MET A 58 7.66 11.64 -6.06
CA MET A 58 8.46 10.42 -6.33
C MET A 58 7.60 9.23 -6.79
N LEU A 59 6.29 9.31 -6.61
CA LEU A 59 5.32 8.20 -6.79
C LEU A 59 4.31 8.50 -7.92
N GLU A 60 4.45 9.65 -8.60
CA GLU A 60 3.46 10.28 -9.46
C GLU A 60 3.42 9.81 -10.93
N THR A 61 4.16 8.78 -11.35
CA THR A 61 4.16 8.36 -12.76
C THR A 61 2.83 7.78 -13.27
N SER A 62 1.77 7.66 -12.45
CA SER A 62 0.49 7.07 -12.88
C SER A 62 -0.80 7.57 -12.16
N GLY A 63 -0.79 8.76 -11.54
CA GLY A 63 -2.04 9.46 -11.21
C GLY A 63 -2.89 8.89 -10.05
N SER A 64 -2.41 7.91 -9.29
CA SER A 64 -2.97 7.54 -7.98
C SER A 64 -1.87 6.97 -7.10
N LEU A 65 -1.71 7.55 -5.91
CA LEU A 65 -0.51 7.38 -5.09
C LEU A 65 -0.70 6.29 -4.04
N GLY A 66 -0.91 5.06 -4.50
CA GLY A 66 -0.90 3.88 -3.65
C GLY A 66 0.53 3.35 -3.51
N VAL A 67 1.12 3.41 -2.31
CA VAL A 67 2.36 2.66 -2.02
C VAL A 67 2.04 1.38 -1.29
N ILE A 68 2.77 0.33 -1.66
CA ILE A 68 2.71 -0.94 -0.96
C ILE A 68 3.73 -0.91 0.18
N LYS A 69 3.26 -1.19 1.41
CA LYS A 69 4.09 -1.17 2.62
C LYS A 69 3.76 -2.36 3.52
N LEU A 70 4.71 -2.69 4.40
CA LEU A 70 4.48 -3.60 5.52
C LEU A 70 3.85 -2.82 6.67
N TYR A 71 2.67 -3.21 7.15
CA TYR A 71 2.08 -2.58 8.32
C TYR A 71 2.75 -3.10 9.59
N LEU A 72 3.35 -2.21 10.39
CA LEU A 72 4.08 -2.57 11.62
C LEU A 72 3.25 -2.34 12.88
N GLY A 73 2.12 -1.65 12.76
CA GLY A 73 1.23 -1.30 13.86
C GLY A 73 0.95 0.20 13.91
N LYS A 74 0.30 0.64 14.98
CA LYS A 74 -0.01 2.06 15.23
C LYS A 74 0.37 2.46 16.65
N THR A 75 0.72 3.73 16.80
CA THR A 75 1.06 4.35 18.08
C THR A 75 0.48 5.77 18.13
N ALA A 76 0.78 6.52 19.18
CA ALA A 76 0.41 7.92 19.30
C ALA A 76 1.65 8.82 19.46
N THR A 77 1.61 10.02 18.88
CA THR A 77 2.59 11.07 19.18
C THR A 77 2.45 11.54 20.64
N ALA A 78 3.41 12.33 21.12
CA ALA A 78 3.30 12.99 22.43
C ALA A 78 2.06 13.90 22.54
N ALA A 79 1.52 14.38 21.42
CA ALA A 79 0.30 15.18 21.36
C ALA A 79 -0.99 14.32 21.29
N GLY A 80 -0.87 12.98 21.33
CA GLY A 80 -1.99 12.05 21.24
C GLY A 80 -2.48 11.76 19.81
N GLU A 81 -1.80 12.27 18.79
CA GLU A 81 -2.16 12.00 17.39
C GLU A 81 -1.83 10.56 17.02
N THR A 82 -2.79 9.82 16.45
CA THR A 82 -2.55 8.45 15.98
C THR A 82 -1.63 8.45 14.76
N VAL A 83 -0.61 7.61 14.81
CA VAL A 83 0.40 7.43 13.76
C VAL A 83 0.49 5.95 13.40
N PHE A 84 0.44 5.67 12.10
CA PHE A 84 0.66 4.34 11.54
C PHE A 84 2.14 4.16 11.23
N LEU A 85 2.70 3.03 11.65
CA LEU A 85 4.07 2.64 11.33
C LEU A 85 4.07 1.72 10.11
N LEU A 86 4.78 2.14 9.07
CA LEU A 86 4.82 1.47 7.78
C LEU A 86 6.27 1.15 7.39
N GLY A 87 6.56 -0.12 7.14
CA GLY A 87 7.85 -0.61 6.74
C GLY A 87 8.01 -0.65 5.22
N GLN A 88 9.20 -0.30 4.77
CA GLN A 88 9.75 -0.58 3.45
C GLN A 88 10.96 -1.49 3.64
N LEU A 89 11.12 -2.50 2.78
CA LEU A 89 12.18 -3.49 2.95
C LEU A 89 13.44 -3.16 2.14
N ASN A 90 13.32 -2.36 1.08
CA ASN A 90 14.44 -2.04 0.20
C ASN A 90 14.45 -0.57 -0.27
N PRO A 91 15.34 0.29 0.27
CA PRO A 91 16.11 0.05 1.49
C PRO A 91 15.18 -0.11 2.73
N PRO A 92 15.64 -0.78 3.81
CA PRO A 92 14.91 -0.88 5.07
C PRO A 92 14.63 0.50 5.67
N VAL A 93 13.37 0.92 5.70
CA VAL A 93 12.93 2.22 6.22
C VAL A 93 11.59 2.07 6.93
N VAL A 94 11.44 2.73 8.08
CA VAL A 94 10.17 2.85 8.78
C VAL A 94 9.63 4.26 8.64
N PHE A 95 8.41 4.37 8.13
CA PHE A 95 7.66 5.61 8.03
C PHE A 95 6.65 5.69 9.18
N ALA A 96 6.66 6.81 9.91
CA ALA A 96 5.61 7.18 10.84
C ALA A 96 4.66 8.13 10.12
N VAL A 97 3.46 7.65 9.78
CA VAL A 97 2.45 8.41 9.02
C VAL A 97 1.27 8.74 9.93
N PRO A 98 1.08 10.02 10.31
CA PRO A 98 -0.12 10.48 10.99
C PRO A 98 -1.40 10.10 10.26
N SER A 99 -2.43 9.73 11.02
CA SER A 99 -3.73 9.35 10.45
C SER A 99 -4.33 10.44 9.57
N ALA A 100 -4.08 11.72 9.86
CA ALA A 100 -4.58 12.85 9.08
C ALA A 100 -3.91 12.98 7.70
N SER A 101 -2.80 12.26 7.46
CA SER A 101 -2.10 12.24 6.17
C SER A 101 -2.46 11.03 5.30
N LEU A 102 -3.38 10.17 5.76
CA LEU A 102 -3.85 9.00 5.01
C LEU A 102 -5.22 9.28 4.41
N LEU A 103 -5.31 9.14 3.08
CA LEU A 103 -6.59 9.06 2.38
C LEU A 103 -7.18 7.65 2.48
N ALA A 104 -6.33 6.63 2.35
CA ALA A 104 -6.74 5.24 2.46
C ALA A 104 -5.61 4.33 2.94
N MET A 105 -5.98 3.22 3.59
CA MET A 105 -5.09 2.14 3.94
C MET A 105 -5.87 0.83 3.96
N HIS A 106 -5.54 -0.08 3.04
CA HIS A 106 -6.29 -1.31 2.79
C HIS A 106 -5.37 -2.53 2.79
N SER A 107 -5.88 -3.68 3.23
CA SER A 107 -5.10 -4.92 3.29
C SER A 107 -4.87 -5.47 1.88
N ILE A 108 -3.66 -5.95 1.59
CA ILE A 108 -3.40 -6.77 0.40
C ILE A 108 -3.71 -8.21 0.76
N THR A 109 -4.69 -8.79 0.08
CA THR A 109 -5.21 -10.14 0.39
C THR A 109 -4.72 -11.20 -0.57
N ASP A 110 -4.34 -10.82 -1.80
CA ASP A 110 -3.92 -11.77 -2.82
C ASP A 110 -2.94 -11.16 -3.84
N THR A 111 -2.25 -12.02 -4.58
CA THR A 111 -1.49 -11.68 -5.79
C THR A 111 -2.21 -12.26 -7.00
N VAL A 112 -2.81 -11.38 -7.81
CA VAL A 112 -3.68 -11.74 -8.93
C VAL A 112 -2.86 -12.20 -10.14
N SER A 113 -1.71 -11.56 -10.35
CA SER A 113 -0.76 -11.94 -11.40
C SER A 113 0.66 -11.70 -10.91
N GLU A 114 1.47 -12.74 -11.00
CA GLU A 114 2.91 -12.64 -10.81
C GLU A 114 3.57 -12.27 -12.15
N ALA A 115 4.53 -11.36 -12.12
CA ALA A 115 5.48 -11.26 -13.23
C ALA A 115 6.22 -12.61 -13.36
N PRO A 116 6.70 -13.01 -14.56
CA PRO A 116 7.43 -14.26 -14.73
C PRO A 116 8.57 -14.31 -13.71
N ARG A 117 8.48 -15.22 -12.73
CA ARG A 117 9.59 -15.47 -11.81
C ARG A 117 10.75 -15.97 -12.67
N MET A 118 11.89 -15.29 -12.61
CA MET A 118 13.11 -15.92 -13.10
C MET A 118 13.37 -17.12 -12.19
N ASP A 119 13.22 -18.32 -12.74
CA ASP A 119 13.50 -19.59 -12.06
C ASP A 119 14.99 -19.65 -11.71
N ASP A 120 15.30 -19.13 -10.52
CA ASP A 120 16.47 -19.35 -9.66
C ASP A 120 16.52 -18.17 -8.68
N VAL A 121 15.70 -18.20 -7.62
CA VAL A 121 15.86 -17.25 -6.51
C VAL A 121 17.18 -17.63 -5.81
N PRO A 122 18.24 -16.81 -5.89
CA PRO A 122 19.52 -17.16 -5.28
C PRO A 122 19.33 -17.33 -3.78
N GLU A 123 20.07 -18.24 -3.15
CA GLU A 123 20.03 -18.42 -1.68
C GLU A 123 20.27 -17.09 -0.94
N ASP A 124 21.10 -16.23 -1.54
CA ASP A 124 21.38 -14.87 -1.07
C ASP A 124 20.13 -13.98 -0.99
N ALA A 125 19.16 -14.12 -1.89
CA ALA A 125 17.93 -13.32 -1.88
C ALA A 125 17.06 -13.62 -0.64
N LYS A 126 16.98 -14.89 -0.23
CA LYS A 126 16.28 -15.29 1.00
C LYS A 126 16.98 -14.75 2.25
N ALA A 127 18.32 -14.80 2.27
CA ALA A 127 19.10 -14.24 3.37
C ALA A 127 18.92 -12.71 3.49
N ILE A 128 18.91 -12.01 2.35
CA ILE A 128 18.64 -10.57 2.29
C ILE A 128 17.25 -10.25 2.81
N LEU A 129 16.19 -10.93 2.34
CA LEU A 129 14.83 -10.70 2.81
C LEU A 129 14.70 -10.96 4.32
N THR A 130 15.33 -12.02 4.82
CA THR A 130 15.34 -12.34 6.25
C THR A 130 15.98 -11.21 7.06
N ALA A 131 17.13 -10.69 6.61
CA ALA A 131 17.80 -9.57 7.26
C ALA A 131 16.95 -8.28 7.19
N GLN A 132 16.26 -8.02 6.08
CA GLN A 132 15.37 -6.86 5.94
C GLN A 132 14.18 -6.93 6.90
N LEU A 133 13.57 -8.10 7.06
CA LEU A 133 12.47 -8.33 8.00
C LEU A 133 12.95 -8.24 9.46
N ASP A 134 14.13 -8.78 9.77
CA ASP A 134 14.74 -8.67 11.10
C ASP A 134 14.99 -7.21 11.49
N LEU A 135 15.41 -6.36 10.56
CA LEU A 135 15.55 -4.91 10.78
C LEU A 135 14.22 -4.21 11.07
N MET A 136 13.08 -4.77 10.63
CA MET A 136 11.76 -4.25 10.97
C MET A 136 11.28 -4.71 12.35
N SER A 137 11.82 -5.83 12.86
CA SER A 137 11.36 -6.47 14.10
C SER A 137 11.21 -5.53 15.31
N PRO A 138 12.11 -4.56 15.57
CA PRO A 138 11.99 -3.69 16.75
C PRO A 138 10.83 -2.69 16.67
N PHE A 139 10.26 -2.50 15.48
CA PHE A 139 9.23 -1.49 15.22
C PHE A 139 7.81 -2.09 15.18
N PHE A 140 7.69 -3.41 15.29
CA PHE A 140 6.39 -4.04 15.47
C PHE A 140 5.78 -3.58 16.79
N CYS A 141 4.66 -2.86 16.68
CA CYS A 141 3.88 -2.47 17.84
C CYS A 141 2.83 -3.55 18.10
N GLU A 142 2.76 -4.02 19.34
CA GLU A 142 1.59 -4.74 19.83
C GLU A 142 0.39 -3.80 19.69
N SER A 143 -0.43 -4.05 18.68
CA SER A 143 -1.61 -3.25 18.37
C SER A 143 -2.73 -4.18 17.94
N GLU A 144 -3.94 -3.83 18.36
CA GLU A 144 -5.14 -4.53 17.93
C GLU A 144 -5.31 -4.39 16.41
N ALA A 145 -6.13 -5.29 15.86
CA ALA A 145 -6.58 -5.17 14.48
C ALA A 145 -7.15 -3.77 14.25
N THR A 146 -6.80 -3.18 13.12
CA THR A 146 -7.24 -1.84 12.76
C THR A 146 -8.18 -1.90 11.58
N ALA A 147 -9.31 -1.20 11.69
CA ALA A 147 -10.22 -1.00 10.58
C ALA A 147 -9.48 -0.36 9.38
N PRO A 148 -9.92 -0.64 8.15
CA PRO A 148 -9.41 0.03 6.96
C PRO A 148 -9.58 1.55 7.07
N VAL A 149 -8.60 2.30 6.59
CA VAL A 149 -8.70 3.76 6.47
C VAL A 149 -9.27 4.09 5.11
N GLY A 150 -10.26 4.99 5.04
CA GLY A 150 -10.90 5.40 3.79
C GLY A 150 -11.56 4.24 3.03
N PRO A 151 -12.46 3.44 3.64
CA PRO A 151 -13.04 2.24 3.03
C PRO A 151 -13.82 2.50 1.74
N ASP A 152 -14.23 3.75 1.49
CA ASP A 152 -14.92 4.19 0.27
C ASP A 152 -13.95 4.67 -0.83
N TRP A 153 -12.66 4.82 -0.51
CA TRP A 153 -11.66 5.26 -1.48
C TRP A 153 -11.42 4.22 -2.56
N ARG A 154 -11.41 4.64 -3.82
CA ARG A 154 -11.13 3.78 -4.97
C ARG A 154 -10.10 4.43 -5.88
N PRO A 155 -9.27 3.63 -6.58
CA PRO A 155 -8.45 4.16 -7.66
C PRO A 155 -9.36 4.79 -8.72
N VAL A 156 -8.89 5.87 -9.34
CA VAL A 156 -9.61 6.49 -10.46
C VAL A 156 -9.52 5.55 -11.64
N ASP A 157 -10.67 5.16 -12.19
CA ASP A 157 -10.74 4.43 -13.44
C ASP A 157 -10.46 5.42 -14.59
N LEU A 158 -9.20 5.44 -15.05
CA LEU A 158 -8.80 6.31 -16.16
C LEU A 158 -9.51 5.95 -17.45
N ASP A 159 -9.86 4.68 -17.69
CA ASP A 159 -10.55 4.27 -18.92
C ASP A 159 -11.98 4.81 -18.92
N ALA A 160 -12.68 4.71 -17.78
CA ALA A 160 -13.99 5.34 -17.60
C ALA A 160 -13.90 6.87 -17.73
N LEU A 161 -12.85 7.50 -17.19
CA LEU A 161 -12.63 8.94 -17.28
C LEU A 161 -12.39 9.38 -18.73
N ILE A 162 -11.51 8.69 -19.47
CA ILE A 162 -11.20 8.97 -20.88
C ILE A 162 -12.44 8.75 -21.75
N GLN A 163 -13.21 7.69 -21.52
CA GLN A 163 -14.45 7.43 -22.25
C GLN A 163 -15.49 8.54 -22.00
N SER A 164 -15.62 9.01 -20.76
CA SER A 164 -16.53 10.12 -20.42
C SER A 164 -16.11 11.45 -21.06
N ALA A 165 -14.81 11.75 -21.09
CA ALA A 165 -14.29 12.97 -21.71
C ALA A 165 -14.45 12.97 -23.24
N ASN A 166 -14.31 11.81 -23.90
CA ASN A 166 -14.49 11.69 -25.34
C ASN A 166 -15.98 11.79 -25.76
N LEU A 167 -16.91 11.41 -24.87
CA LEU A 167 -18.34 11.57 -25.10
C LEU A 167 -18.79 13.04 -25.02
N GLU A 168 -18.18 13.85 -24.14
CA GLU A 168 -18.47 15.29 -24.06
C GLU A 168 -17.95 16.08 -25.28
N THR A 169 -16.87 15.61 -25.94
CA THR A 169 -16.34 16.26 -27.16
C THR A 169 -17.05 15.85 -28.46
N ALA A 170 -17.95 14.87 -28.42
CA ALA A 170 -18.67 14.38 -29.60
C ALA A 170 -20.04 15.07 -29.82
N ASP A 171 -20.44 15.95 -28.90
CA ASP A 171 -21.71 16.71 -28.92
C ASP A 171 -21.54 18.21 -29.26
N GLU A 172 -20.38 18.63 -29.79
CA GLU A 172 -20.16 19.97 -30.41
C GLU A 172 -20.11 19.94 -31.95
#